data_AF-A0A2L0CMG3-F1
#
_entry.id   AF-A0A2L0CMG3-F1
#
_cell.length_a   1.000
_cell.length_b   1.000
_cell.length_c   1.000
_cell.angle_alpha   90.00
_cell.angle_beta   90.00
_cell.angle_gamma   90.00
#
_symmetry.space_group_name_H-M   'P 1'
#
loop_
_entity.id
_entity.type
_entity.pdbx_description
1 polymer ?
#
loop_
_entity_poly.entity_id
_entity_poly.type
_entity_poly.pdbx_seq_one_letter_code
_entity_poly.pdbx_strand_id
1 'polypeptide(L)'
;GRLFVLIVKKINSAIYRPRERQRNSIGVLDIFGFENFNHNSFEQFCINFANENLQQFFVRHIFKLEQEEYNHESINWQHIEFVDNQESLDLIAIKQLNIMALIDEESKFPKGTDQTLLAKLHKTHGHHKNYIKPKSDINTSFGLNHFAGIVFYDTRGFLEKNRDTLSGDLLQLIAISTNPFLRQIFAEDIDMGTETRKRTPTLSTQFKKSLDLLMKTLGNCQPFFIRCIKPNELKKPHVFDRTLCCRQLRYS
;
A
#
# COMPACT_ATOMS: atom_id res chain seq x y z
N GLY A 1 -8.16 -15.35 -2.95
CA GLY A 1 -7.87 -14.43 -4.08
C GLY A 1 -8.72 -14.68 -5.31
N ARG A 2 -8.46 -15.76 -6.07
CA ARG A 2 -9.01 -15.94 -7.42
C ARG A 2 -10.55 -15.90 -7.54
N LEU A 3 -11.28 -16.53 -6.62
CA LEU A 3 -12.74 -16.48 -6.60
C LEU A 3 -13.28 -15.05 -6.46
N PHE A 4 -12.68 -14.24 -5.59
CA PHE A 4 -13.07 -12.83 -5.41
C PHE A 4 -12.85 -12.04 -6.71
N VAL A 5 -11.71 -12.22 -7.37
CA VAL A 5 -11.42 -11.60 -8.67
C VAL A 5 -12.46 -12.01 -9.73
N LEU A 6 -12.88 -13.28 -9.75
CA LEU A 6 -13.92 -13.75 -10.66
C LEU A 6 -15.27 -13.06 -10.39
N ILE A 7 -15.66 -12.90 -9.12
CA ILE A 7 -16.88 -12.19 -8.74
C ILE A 7 -16.83 -10.73 -9.24
N VAL A 8 -15.72 -10.03 -9.00
CA VAL A 8 -15.50 -8.67 -9.49
C VAL A 8 -15.56 -8.60 -11.02
N LYS A 9 -14.89 -9.53 -11.73
CA LYS A 9 -14.95 -9.63 -13.21
C LYS A 9 -16.40 -9.80 -13.69
N LYS A 10 -17.20 -10.67 -13.05
CA LYS A 10 -18.60 -10.88 -13.40
C LYS A 10 -19.45 -9.62 -13.17
N ILE A 11 -19.32 -8.98 -12.01
CA ILE A 11 -20.01 -7.71 -11.72
C ILE A 11 -19.66 -6.67 -12.79
N ASN A 12 -18.36 -6.50 -13.08
CA ASN A 12 -17.89 -5.56 -14.10
C ASN A 12 -18.49 -5.87 -15.48
N SER A 13 -18.53 -7.14 -15.91
CA SER A 13 -19.15 -7.50 -17.19
C SER A 13 -20.65 -7.23 -17.26
N ALA A 14 -21.35 -7.27 -16.12
CA ALA A 14 -22.79 -7.03 -16.06
C ALA A 14 -23.14 -5.53 -16.06
N ILE A 15 -22.30 -4.69 -15.44
CA ILE A 15 -22.54 -3.24 -15.31
C ILE A 15 -21.85 -2.42 -16.40
N TYR A 16 -20.75 -2.92 -16.97
CA TYR A 16 -20.00 -2.20 -17.99
C TYR A 16 -20.76 -2.18 -19.31
N ARG A 17 -20.95 -0.97 -19.86
CA ARG A 17 -21.50 -0.77 -21.20
C ARG A 17 -20.42 -0.20 -22.13
N PRO A 18 -20.09 -0.88 -23.24
CA PRO A 18 -19.14 -0.38 -24.24
C PRO A 18 -19.53 1.02 -24.73
N ARG A 19 -18.55 1.90 -24.94
CA ARG A 19 -18.79 3.32 -25.24
C ARG A 19 -18.87 3.59 -26.75
N GLU A 20 -19.90 4.32 -27.18
CA GLU A 20 -19.96 5.00 -28.49
C GLU A 20 -19.45 6.46 -28.46
N ARG A 21 -19.39 7.10 -27.27
CA ARG A 21 -18.87 8.48 -27.04
C ARG A 21 -18.20 8.63 -25.66
N GLN A 22 -17.36 9.65 -25.47
CA GLN A 22 -16.79 10.02 -24.16
C GLN A 22 -17.88 10.40 -23.15
N ARG A 23 -17.72 9.96 -21.90
CA ARG A 23 -18.60 10.30 -20.76
C ARG A 23 -17.77 10.74 -19.58
N ASN A 24 -18.28 11.72 -18.83
CA ASN A 24 -17.77 12.08 -17.51
C ASN A 24 -18.14 10.98 -16.51
N SER A 25 -17.29 10.76 -15.51
CA SER A 25 -17.52 9.77 -14.45
C SER A 25 -17.12 10.33 -13.11
N ILE A 26 -17.85 9.95 -12.07
CA ILE A 26 -17.51 10.24 -10.67
C ILE A 26 -16.86 8.99 -10.10
N GLY A 27 -15.62 9.12 -9.62
CA GLY A 27 -14.92 8.06 -8.91
C GLY A 27 -15.18 8.16 -7.40
N VAL A 28 -15.39 7.01 -6.76
CA VAL A 28 -15.46 6.89 -5.30
C VAL A 28 -14.36 5.93 -4.88
N LEU A 29 -13.45 6.38 -4.02
CA LEU A 29 -12.39 5.58 -3.44
C LEU A 29 -12.69 5.35 -1.96
N ASP A 30 -12.93 4.10 -1.60
CA ASP A 30 -13.01 3.63 -0.22
C ASP A 30 -11.76 2.80 0.07
N ILE A 31 -10.96 3.24 1.04
CA ILE A 31 -9.67 2.63 1.37
C ILE A 31 -9.45 2.71 2.88
N PHE A 32 -8.72 1.72 3.41
CA PHE A 32 -8.27 1.71 4.79
C PHE A 32 -7.46 2.96 5.12
N GLY A 33 -7.74 3.56 6.28
CA GLY A 33 -6.91 4.62 6.84
C GLY A 33 -5.57 4.08 7.37
N PHE A 34 -4.76 4.98 7.90
CA PHE A 34 -3.47 4.65 8.51
C PHE A 34 -3.64 3.69 9.69
N GLU A 35 -2.83 2.62 9.75
CA GLU A 35 -2.90 1.58 10.76
C GLU A 35 -1.66 1.57 11.65
N ASN A 36 -1.86 1.50 12.97
CA ASN A 36 -0.79 1.29 13.94
C ASN A 36 -1.30 0.45 15.11
N PHE A 37 -1.05 -0.84 15.06
CA PHE A 37 -1.41 -1.82 16.08
C PHE A 37 -0.20 -2.17 16.97
N ASN A 38 -0.46 -2.98 18.00
CA ASN A 38 0.62 -3.54 18.83
C ASN A 38 1.59 -4.42 18.03
N HIS A 39 1.10 -5.05 16.95
CA HIS A 39 1.88 -5.87 16.03
C HIS A 39 1.53 -5.47 14.60
N ASN A 40 2.46 -4.83 13.89
CA ASN A 40 2.29 -4.45 12.49
C ASN A 40 3.14 -5.37 11.62
N SER A 41 2.52 -5.92 10.58
CA SER A 41 3.12 -6.87 9.66
C SER A 41 3.26 -6.24 8.26
N PHE A 42 3.66 -7.05 7.28
CA PHE A 42 3.78 -6.68 5.86
C PHE A 42 2.50 -6.04 5.31
N GLU A 43 1.33 -6.52 5.74
CA GLU A 43 0.03 -5.98 5.35
C GLU A 43 -0.14 -4.53 5.81
N GLN A 44 0.14 -4.24 7.09
CA GLN A 44 0.13 -2.86 7.61
C GLN A 44 1.15 -1.98 6.91
N PHE A 45 2.33 -2.52 6.59
CA PHE A 45 3.35 -1.79 5.82
C PHE A 45 2.81 -1.37 4.44
N CYS A 46 2.15 -2.27 3.71
CA CYS A 46 1.50 -1.95 2.43
C CYS A 46 0.35 -0.94 2.59
N ILE A 47 -0.51 -1.10 3.60
CA ILE A 47 -1.62 -0.18 3.89
C ILE A 47 -1.08 1.23 4.19
N ASN A 48 -0.07 1.33 5.05
CA ASN A 48 0.53 2.61 5.41
C ASN A 48 1.28 3.25 4.24
N PHE A 49 1.91 2.46 3.36
CA PHE A 49 2.47 2.98 2.11
C PHE A 49 1.40 3.57 1.18
N ALA A 50 0.24 2.92 1.05
CA ALA A 50 -0.87 3.50 0.28
C ALA A 50 -1.36 4.81 0.90
N ASN A 51 -1.50 4.86 2.22
CA ASN A 51 -1.86 6.08 2.94
C ASN A 51 -0.82 7.19 2.75
N GLU A 52 0.47 6.87 2.73
CA GLU A 52 1.55 7.83 2.46
C GLU A 52 1.41 8.47 1.06
N ASN A 53 1.06 7.67 0.04
CA ASN A 53 0.82 8.17 -1.32
C ASN A 53 -0.43 9.05 -1.40
N LEU A 54 -1.52 8.64 -0.75
CA LEU A 54 -2.75 9.43 -0.69
C LEU A 54 -2.54 10.73 0.08
N GLN A 55 -1.72 10.71 1.14
CA GLN A 55 -1.35 11.91 1.86
C GLN A 55 -0.53 12.85 0.97
N GLN A 56 0.44 12.35 0.21
CA GLN A 56 1.22 13.20 -0.71
C GLN A 56 0.34 13.80 -1.80
N PHE A 57 -0.63 13.03 -2.30
CA PHE A 57 -1.63 13.51 -3.25
C PHE A 57 -2.51 14.62 -2.65
N PHE A 58 -2.99 14.43 -1.42
CA PHE A 58 -3.73 15.44 -0.68
C PHE A 58 -2.92 16.72 -0.49
N VAL A 59 -1.68 16.61 0.01
CA VAL A 59 -0.79 17.75 0.25
C VAL A 59 -0.53 18.52 -1.04
N ARG A 60 -0.31 17.82 -2.15
CA ARG A 60 -0.13 18.45 -3.47
C ARG A 60 -1.37 19.21 -3.93
N HIS A 61 -2.57 18.61 -3.83
CA HIS A 61 -3.79 19.22 -4.36
C HIS A 61 -4.32 20.35 -3.51
N ILE A 62 -4.25 20.22 -2.18
CA ILE A 62 -4.81 21.21 -1.25
C ILE A 62 -3.84 22.35 -0.98
N PHE A 63 -2.52 22.10 -0.96
CA PHE A 63 -1.55 23.14 -0.66
C PHE A 63 -0.77 23.56 -1.89
N LYS A 64 -0.01 22.65 -2.52
CA LYS A 64 0.95 23.06 -3.56
C LYS A 64 0.27 23.73 -4.77
N LEU A 65 -0.80 23.13 -5.29
CA LEU A 65 -1.53 23.69 -6.44
C LEU A 65 -2.26 25.01 -6.10
N GLU A 66 -2.88 25.12 -4.93
CA GLU A 66 -3.51 26.37 -4.48
C GLU A 66 -2.49 27.50 -4.32
N GLN A 67 -1.32 27.21 -3.74
CA GLN A 67 -0.23 28.18 -3.61
C GLN A 67 0.32 28.63 -4.97
N GLU A 68 0.45 27.70 -5.93
CA GLU A 68 0.83 28.01 -7.32
C GLU A 68 -0.20 28.92 -8.00
N GLU A 69 -1.50 28.67 -7.79
CA GLU A 69 -2.58 29.49 -8.36
C GLU A 69 -2.60 30.91 -7.75
N TYR A 70 -2.48 31.04 -6.43
CA TYR A 70 -2.42 32.37 -5.80
C TYR A 70 -1.24 33.20 -6.27
N ASN A 71 -0.08 32.55 -6.49
CA ASN A 71 1.08 33.21 -7.08
C ASN A 71 0.81 33.64 -8.53
N HIS A 72 0.16 32.78 -9.32
CA HIS A 72 -0.17 33.07 -10.71
C HIS A 72 -1.17 34.24 -10.83
N GLU A 73 -2.19 34.28 -9.97
CA GLU A 73 -3.18 35.37 -9.89
C GLU A 73 -2.65 36.62 -9.18
N SER A 74 -1.40 36.59 -8.66
CA SER A 74 -0.79 37.69 -7.90
C SER A 74 -1.63 38.13 -6.68
N ILE A 75 -2.29 37.16 -6.04
CA ILE A 75 -3.04 37.38 -4.79
C ILE A 75 -2.03 37.60 -3.66
N ASN A 76 -2.33 38.50 -2.72
CA ASN A 76 -1.53 38.64 -1.51
C ASN A 76 -1.92 37.54 -0.52
N TRP A 77 -1.09 36.51 -0.37
CA TRP A 77 -1.31 35.39 0.53
C TRP A 77 -0.07 35.11 1.40
N GLN A 78 -0.29 34.50 2.56
CA GLN A 78 0.80 34.11 3.46
C GLN A 78 1.16 32.65 3.24
N HIS A 79 2.47 32.37 3.13
CA HIS A 79 2.94 31.00 2.96
C HIS A 79 2.52 30.12 4.15
N ILE A 80 1.74 29.07 3.86
CA ILE A 80 1.34 28.08 4.85
C ILE A 80 2.37 26.95 4.80
N GLU A 81 3.13 26.78 5.89
CA GLU A 81 4.01 25.64 6.05
C GLU A 81 3.19 24.35 6.19
N PHE A 82 3.59 23.31 5.46
CA PHE A 82 3.00 21.97 5.55
C PHE A 82 4.12 20.93 5.65
N VAL A 83 3.78 19.76 6.21
CA VAL A 83 4.71 18.64 6.31
C VAL A 83 4.66 17.82 5.02
N ASP A 84 5.72 17.91 4.22
CA ASP A 84 5.90 17.08 3.03
C ASP A 84 6.43 15.70 3.42
N ASN A 85 5.79 14.65 2.91
CA ASN A 85 6.15 13.27 3.19
C ASN A 85 6.88 12.58 2.03
N GLN A 86 7.36 13.33 1.03
CA GLN A 86 8.11 12.81 -0.11
C GLN A 86 9.32 11.97 0.30
N GLU A 87 10.06 12.38 1.34
CA GLU A 87 11.22 11.61 1.82
C GLU A 87 10.85 10.23 2.38
N SER A 88 9.65 10.09 2.95
CA SER A 88 9.14 8.78 3.38
C SER A 88 8.78 7.91 2.18
N LEU A 89 8.15 8.48 1.15
CA LEU A 89 7.87 7.76 -0.11
C LEU A 89 9.15 7.33 -0.83
N ASP A 90 10.16 8.20 -0.84
CA ASP A 90 11.49 7.94 -1.38
C ASP A 90 12.14 6.73 -0.71
N LEU A 91 12.15 6.70 0.63
CA LEU A 91 12.67 5.61 1.42
C LEU A 91 11.90 4.30 1.20
N ILE A 92 10.56 4.38 1.09
CA ILE A 92 9.71 3.19 1.04
C ILE A 92 9.73 2.54 -0.35
N ALA A 93 9.58 3.30 -1.44
CA ALA A 93 9.30 2.72 -2.75
C ALA A 93 9.84 3.46 -3.99
N ILE A 94 10.39 4.68 -3.87
CA ILE A 94 10.77 5.48 -5.06
C ILE A 94 12.28 5.47 -5.31
N LYS A 95 13.13 5.77 -4.32
CA LYS A 95 14.59 5.86 -4.53
C LYS A 95 15.22 4.48 -4.73
N GLN A 96 16.42 4.43 -5.30
CA GLN A 96 17.16 3.17 -5.42
C GLN A 96 17.42 2.57 -4.03
N LEU A 97 17.45 1.23 -3.98
CA LEU A 97 17.61 0.47 -2.73
C LEU A 97 16.58 0.85 -1.66
N ASN A 98 15.38 1.26 -2.05
CA ASN A 98 14.27 1.50 -1.13
C ASN A 98 13.81 0.20 -0.43
N ILE A 99 13.04 0.34 0.64
CA ILE A 99 12.58 -0.79 1.47
C ILE A 99 11.83 -1.84 0.64
N MET A 100 10.90 -1.44 -0.24
CA MET A 100 10.17 -2.39 -1.09
C MET A 100 11.08 -3.16 -2.05
N ALA A 101 12.07 -2.49 -2.64
CA ALA A 101 13.05 -3.10 -3.52
C ALA A 101 13.92 -4.12 -2.77
N LEU A 102 14.33 -3.81 -1.53
CA LEU A 102 15.10 -4.72 -0.69
C LEU A 102 14.27 -5.94 -0.27
N ILE A 103 12.99 -5.74 0.07
CA ILE A 103 12.04 -6.83 0.34
C ILE A 103 11.90 -7.75 -0.90
N ASP A 104 11.80 -7.17 -2.10
CA ASP A 104 11.65 -7.93 -3.34
C ASP A 104 12.88 -8.72 -3.73
N GLU A 105 14.05 -8.10 -3.59
CA GLU A 105 15.33 -8.76 -3.83
C GLU A 105 15.50 -9.95 -2.88
N GLU A 106 15.29 -9.74 -1.59
CA GLU A 106 15.45 -10.78 -0.57
C GLU A 106 14.40 -11.89 -0.70
N SER A 107 13.18 -11.55 -1.15
CA SER A 107 12.11 -12.53 -1.40
C SER A 107 12.48 -13.51 -2.51
N LYS A 108 13.22 -13.04 -3.52
CA LYS A 108 13.67 -13.84 -4.67
C LYS A 108 15.00 -14.56 -4.39
N PHE A 109 15.74 -14.15 -3.37
CA PHE A 109 17.02 -14.75 -3.03
C PHE A 109 16.83 -16.15 -2.42
N PRO A 110 17.45 -17.22 -2.95
CA PRO A 110 17.21 -18.59 -2.50
C PRO A 110 17.52 -18.85 -1.02
N LYS A 111 18.46 -18.08 -0.43
CA LYS A 111 18.83 -18.15 0.99
C LYS A 111 18.32 -16.93 1.78
N GLY A 112 17.38 -16.17 1.21
CA GLY A 112 16.82 -14.99 1.85
C GLY A 112 15.90 -15.37 3.01
N THR A 113 16.15 -14.75 4.16
CA THR A 113 15.40 -14.93 5.41
C THR A 113 14.96 -13.57 5.95
N ASP A 114 13.96 -13.55 6.83
CA ASP A 114 13.50 -12.29 7.44
C ASP A 114 14.62 -11.62 8.26
N GLN A 115 15.56 -12.39 8.81
CA GLN A 115 16.74 -11.89 9.52
C GLN A 115 17.74 -11.23 8.57
N THR A 116 18.02 -11.84 7.41
CA THR A 116 18.93 -11.26 6.41
C THR A 116 18.31 -10.03 5.76
N LEU A 117 16.99 -10.01 5.53
CA LEU A 117 16.24 -8.81 5.15
C LEU A 117 16.48 -7.69 6.16
N LEU A 118 16.19 -7.94 7.44
CA LEU A 118 16.29 -6.93 8.48
C LEU A 118 17.71 -6.38 8.62
N ALA A 119 18.72 -7.25 8.57
CA ALA A 119 20.12 -6.84 8.57
C ALA A 119 20.45 -5.94 7.37
N LYS A 120 19.94 -6.25 6.17
CA LYS A 120 20.10 -5.43 4.97
C LYS A 120 19.41 -4.07 5.13
N LEU A 121 18.18 -4.03 5.66
CA LEU A 121 17.47 -2.78 5.94
C LEU A 121 18.23 -1.88 6.92
N HIS A 122 18.72 -2.43 8.04
CA HIS A 122 19.50 -1.67 9.01
C HIS A 122 20.82 -1.15 8.43
N LYS A 123 21.50 -1.97 7.62
CA LYS A 123 22.75 -1.58 6.97
C LYS A 123 22.54 -0.44 5.97
N THR A 124 21.49 -0.52 5.15
CA THR A 124 21.24 0.45 4.07
C THR A 124 20.62 1.75 4.59
N HIS A 125 19.71 1.68 5.56
CA HIS A 125 18.90 2.84 5.98
C HIS A 125 19.10 3.25 7.44
N GLY A 126 20.00 2.63 8.20
CA GLY A 126 20.17 2.91 9.64
C GLY A 126 20.45 4.37 10.02
N HIS A 127 20.95 5.19 9.08
CA HIS A 127 21.20 6.62 9.26
C HIS A 127 20.13 7.54 8.64
N HIS A 128 19.12 6.99 7.98
CA HIS A 128 18.08 7.78 7.34
C HIS A 128 17.11 8.35 8.38
N LYS A 129 16.77 9.64 8.29
CA LYS A 129 15.97 10.34 9.31
C LYS A 129 14.59 9.71 9.59
N ASN A 130 13.97 9.13 8.56
CA ASN A 130 12.67 8.46 8.66
C ASN A 130 12.77 6.95 8.94
N TYR A 131 13.96 6.40 9.10
CA TYR A 131 14.18 4.99 9.45
C TYR A 131 14.67 4.90 10.90
N ILE A 132 14.05 4.01 11.67
CA ILE A 132 14.34 3.84 13.10
C ILE A 132 14.82 2.42 13.33
N LYS A 133 16.08 2.27 13.73
CA LYS A 133 16.63 1.00 14.22
C LYS A 133 16.21 0.81 15.68
N PRO A 134 15.60 -0.33 16.07
CA PRO A 134 15.36 -0.64 17.48
C PRO A 134 16.65 -0.65 18.31
N LYS A 135 16.54 -0.33 19.60
CA LYS A 135 17.70 -0.28 20.51
C LYS A 135 18.34 -1.64 20.80
N SER A 136 17.59 -2.73 20.67
CA SER A 136 18.06 -4.09 20.92
C SER A 136 18.15 -4.86 19.61
N ASP A 137 19.28 -5.52 19.37
CA ASP A 137 19.48 -6.37 18.18
C ASP A 137 18.67 -7.68 18.25
N ILE A 138 18.07 -8.02 19.40
CA ILE A 138 17.12 -9.14 19.54
C ILE A 138 15.78 -8.79 18.88
N ASN A 139 15.49 -7.49 18.71
CA ASN A 139 14.23 -7.04 18.16
C ASN A 139 14.20 -7.25 16.64
N THR A 140 13.30 -8.11 16.16
CA THR A 140 13.12 -8.43 14.74
C THR A 140 12.22 -7.41 14.02
N SER A 141 12.32 -6.13 14.35
CA SER A 141 11.50 -5.08 13.73
C SER A 141 12.33 -3.93 13.16
N PHE A 142 11.73 -3.17 12.26
CA PHE A 142 12.22 -1.86 11.86
C PHE A 142 11.12 -0.83 12.07
N GLY A 143 11.50 0.39 12.44
CA GLY A 143 10.57 1.50 12.59
C GLY A 143 10.63 2.46 11.42
N LEU A 144 9.48 3.05 11.08
CA LEU A 144 9.39 4.15 10.13
C LEU A 144 8.68 5.34 10.76
N ASN A 145 9.19 6.54 10.48
CA ASN A 145 8.53 7.79 10.82
C ASN A 145 7.61 8.21 9.66
N HIS A 146 6.33 7.85 9.74
CA HIS A 146 5.32 8.22 8.75
C HIS A 146 4.76 9.61 9.04
N PHE A 147 4.00 10.18 8.09
CA PHE A 147 3.25 11.42 8.34
C PHE A 147 2.31 11.29 9.56
N ALA A 148 1.80 10.08 9.80
CA ALA A 148 0.91 9.76 10.91
C ALA A 148 1.63 9.28 12.19
N GLY A 149 2.95 9.46 12.26
CA GLY A 149 3.77 9.08 13.41
C GLY A 149 4.55 7.77 13.22
N ILE A 150 5.18 7.33 14.31
CA ILE A 150 6.11 6.21 14.29
C ILE A 150 5.36 4.89 14.33
N VAL A 151 5.70 3.99 13.41
CA VAL A 151 5.19 2.61 13.35
C VAL A 151 6.36 1.65 13.29
N PHE A 152 6.32 0.61 14.13
CA PHE A 152 7.26 -0.51 14.09
C PHE A 152 6.63 -1.70 13.39
N TYR A 153 7.34 -2.25 12.42
CA TYR A 153 6.96 -3.41 11.63
C TYR A 153 7.83 -4.59 11.98
N ASP A 154 7.20 -5.70 12.35
CA ASP A 154 7.85 -6.94 12.68
C ASP A 154 8.14 -7.75 11.42
N THR A 155 9.42 -8.04 11.14
CA THR A 155 9.82 -8.69 9.88
C THR A 155 9.46 -10.16 9.80
N ARG A 156 9.00 -10.79 10.87
CA ARG A 156 8.64 -12.22 10.87
C ARG A 156 7.54 -12.51 9.83
N GLY A 157 7.86 -13.39 8.88
CA GLY A 157 6.98 -13.78 7.78
C GLY A 157 6.87 -12.75 6.65
N PHE A 158 7.67 -11.68 6.64
CA PHE A 158 7.61 -10.65 5.59
C PHE A 158 7.89 -11.25 4.21
N LEU A 159 8.97 -12.04 4.07
CA LEU A 159 9.36 -12.59 2.78
C LEU A 159 8.36 -13.61 2.25
N GLU A 160 7.81 -14.45 3.13
CA GLU A 160 6.77 -15.42 2.77
C GLU A 160 5.52 -14.70 2.26
N LYS A 161 5.03 -13.71 3.01
CA LYS A 161 3.87 -12.90 2.63
C LYS A 161 4.09 -12.15 1.32
N ASN A 162 5.29 -11.64 1.08
CA ASN A 162 5.60 -10.93 -0.15
C ASN A 162 5.73 -11.85 -1.38
N ARG A 163 6.10 -13.12 -1.20
CA ARG A 163 6.17 -14.08 -2.31
C ARG A 163 4.80 -14.35 -2.91
N ASP A 164 3.74 -14.41 -2.09
CA ASP A 164 2.33 -14.58 -2.51
C ASP A 164 2.14 -15.64 -3.62
N THR A 165 2.87 -16.76 -3.50
CA THR A 165 2.84 -17.83 -4.50
C THR A 165 2.04 -19.04 -3.99
N LEU A 166 1.15 -19.55 -4.84
CA LEU A 166 0.58 -20.88 -4.66
C LEU A 166 1.60 -21.93 -5.11
N SER A 167 1.78 -23.00 -4.33
CA SER A 167 2.74 -24.04 -4.67
C SER A 167 2.38 -24.73 -6.00
N GLY A 168 3.42 -25.16 -6.73
CA GLY A 168 3.24 -25.82 -8.02
C GLY A 168 2.44 -27.12 -7.91
N ASP A 169 2.65 -27.87 -6.82
CA ASP A 169 1.96 -29.14 -6.55
C ASP A 169 0.46 -28.93 -6.34
N LEU A 170 0.07 -27.86 -5.62
CA LEU A 170 -1.34 -27.52 -5.43
C LEU A 170 -2.00 -27.10 -6.75
N LEU A 171 -1.28 -26.38 -7.62
CA LEU A 171 -1.77 -26.05 -8.96
C LEU A 171 -1.95 -27.30 -9.82
N GLN A 172 -1.03 -28.27 -9.75
CA GLN A 172 -1.16 -29.54 -10.46
C GLN A 172 -2.37 -30.35 -9.96
N LEU A 173 -2.60 -30.38 -8.65
CA LEU A 173 -3.77 -31.01 -8.05
C LEU A 173 -5.07 -30.35 -8.53
N ILE A 174 -5.09 -29.01 -8.62
CA ILE A 174 -6.22 -28.26 -9.18
C ILE A 174 -6.44 -28.61 -10.65
N ALA A 175 -5.37 -28.73 -11.44
CA ALA A 175 -5.45 -29.03 -12.87
C ALA A 175 -6.09 -30.41 -13.16
N ILE A 176 -5.82 -31.41 -12.31
CA ILE A 176 -6.43 -32.76 -12.43
C ILE A 176 -7.77 -32.90 -11.72
N SER A 177 -8.27 -31.82 -11.10
CA SER A 177 -9.55 -31.85 -10.39
C SER A 177 -10.71 -32.15 -11.34
N THR A 178 -11.64 -33.00 -10.88
CA THR A 178 -12.90 -33.26 -11.60
C THR A 178 -13.86 -32.07 -11.56
N ASN A 179 -13.63 -31.09 -10.68
CA ASN A 179 -14.46 -29.89 -10.56
C ASN A 179 -14.14 -28.88 -11.70
N PRO A 180 -15.06 -28.66 -12.66
CA PRO A 180 -14.80 -27.75 -13.78
C PRO A 180 -14.64 -26.29 -13.35
N PHE A 181 -15.39 -25.86 -12.33
CA PHE A 181 -15.34 -24.49 -11.80
C PHE A 181 -13.98 -24.19 -11.17
N LEU A 182 -13.41 -25.14 -10.43
CA LEU A 182 -12.09 -24.99 -9.84
C LEU A 182 -11.01 -24.83 -10.92
N ARG A 183 -11.05 -25.66 -11.97
CA ARG A 183 -10.13 -25.54 -13.11
C ARG A 183 -10.29 -24.20 -13.84
N GLN A 184 -11.51 -23.72 -14.02
CA GLN A 184 -11.79 -22.44 -14.66
C GLN A 184 -11.22 -21.25 -13.86
N ILE A 185 -11.35 -21.25 -12.52
CA ILE A 185 -10.86 -20.16 -11.66
C ILE A 185 -9.33 -20.00 -11.74
N PHE A 186 -8.61 -21.11 -11.96
CA PHE A 186 -7.15 -21.17 -11.99
C PHE A 186 -6.57 -21.35 -13.40
N ALA A 187 -7.38 -21.19 -14.46
CA ALA A 187 -6.94 -21.43 -15.83
C ALA A 187 -5.67 -20.64 -16.21
N GLU A 188 -5.64 -19.33 -15.88
CA GLU A 188 -4.47 -18.47 -16.12
C GLU A 188 -3.21 -18.96 -15.37
N ASP A 189 -3.37 -19.52 -14.17
CA ASP A 189 -2.25 -20.04 -13.35
C ASP A 189 -1.73 -21.40 -13.85
N ILE A 190 -2.64 -22.24 -14.38
CA ILE A 190 -2.31 -23.56 -14.94
C ILE A 190 -1.54 -23.40 -16.24
N ASP A 191 -1.97 -22.46 -17.10
CA ASP A 191 -1.32 -22.17 -18.39
C ASP A 191 0.07 -21.54 -18.21
N MET A 192 0.36 -20.94 -17.05
CA MET A 192 1.70 -20.49 -16.70
C MET A 192 2.61 -21.68 -16.38
N GLY A 193 3.54 -21.97 -17.29
CA GLY A 193 4.60 -22.95 -17.10
C GLY A 193 5.47 -22.72 -15.85
N THR A 194 6.19 -23.75 -15.42
CA THR A 194 7.01 -23.74 -14.19
C THR A 194 8.14 -22.70 -14.22
N GLU A 195 8.73 -22.45 -15.39
CA GLU A 195 9.81 -21.45 -15.56
C GLU A 195 9.32 -20.00 -15.51
N THR A 196 8.09 -19.72 -15.97
CA THR A 196 7.48 -18.39 -15.87
C THR A 196 7.05 -18.07 -14.43
N ARG A 197 6.76 -19.08 -13.59
CA ARG A 197 6.42 -18.88 -12.17
C ARG A 197 7.56 -18.35 -11.31
N LYS A 198 8.82 -18.64 -11.67
CA LYS A 198 9.99 -18.03 -11.00
C LYS A 198 10.11 -16.53 -11.26
N ARG A 199 9.43 -16.03 -12.30
CA ARG A 199 9.40 -14.61 -12.70
C ARG A 199 8.11 -13.91 -12.26
N THR A 200 7.24 -14.59 -11.51
CA THR A 200 6.00 -13.98 -11.02
C THR A 200 6.35 -12.76 -10.16
N PRO A 201 5.70 -11.61 -10.39
CA PRO A 201 5.92 -10.42 -9.58
C PRO A 201 5.49 -10.70 -8.14
N THR A 202 6.27 -10.21 -7.17
CA THR A 202 5.95 -10.25 -5.74
C THR A 202 4.70 -9.43 -5.44
N LEU A 203 4.10 -9.67 -4.28
CA LEU A 203 2.92 -8.95 -3.83
C LEU A 203 3.16 -7.44 -3.73
N SER A 204 4.31 -7.00 -3.20
CA SER A 204 4.69 -5.58 -3.16
C SER A 204 4.79 -4.97 -4.56
N THR A 205 5.39 -5.68 -5.54
CA THR A 205 5.52 -5.21 -6.92
C THR A 205 4.13 -5.06 -7.55
N GLN A 206 3.25 -6.05 -7.37
CA GLN A 206 1.87 -5.99 -7.85
C GLN A 206 1.09 -4.85 -7.18
N PHE A 207 1.22 -4.72 -5.87
CA PHE A 207 0.57 -3.69 -5.06
C PHE A 207 1.01 -2.29 -5.49
N LYS A 208 2.33 -2.06 -5.59
CA LYS A 208 2.90 -0.79 -6.04
C LYS A 208 2.38 -0.44 -7.44
N LYS A 209 2.36 -1.38 -8.38
CA LYS A 209 1.84 -1.15 -9.73
C LYS A 209 0.36 -0.74 -9.73
N SER A 210 -0.46 -1.41 -8.92
CA SER A 210 -1.88 -1.09 -8.76
C SER A 210 -2.08 0.29 -8.12
N LEU A 211 -1.29 0.62 -7.10
CA LEU A 211 -1.31 1.92 -6.45
C LEU A 211 -0.86 3.04 -7.40
N ASP A 212 0.23 2.85 -8.15
CA ASP A 212 0.70 3.81 -9.15
C ASP A 212 -0.37 4.09 -10.21
N LEU A 213 -1.12 3.06 -10.63
CA LEU A 213 -2.24 3.21 -11.56
C LEU A 213 -3.39 4.01 -10.93
N LEU A 214 -3.76 3.69 -9.67
CA LEU A 214 -4.77 4.44 -8.91
C LEU A 214 -4.39 5.91 -8.79
N MET A 215 -3.16 6.22 -8.38
CA MET A 215 -2.69 7.61 -8.21
C MET A 215 -2.72 8.38 -9.53
N LYS A 216 -2.38 7.73 -10.66
CA LYS A 216 -2.53 8.33 -12.00
C LYS A 216 -3.98 8.62 -12.36
N THR A 217 -4.90 7.71 -12.04
CA THR A 217 -6.34 7.93 -12.27
C THR A 217 -6.85 9.11 -11.44
N LEU A 218 -6.47 9.19 -10.16
CA LEU A 218 -6.84 10.28 -9.27
C LEU A 218 -6.28 11.63 -9.74
N GLY A 219 -5.04 11.66 -10.24
CA GLY A 219 -4.39 12.88 -10.75
C GLY A 219 -5.06 13.51 -11.98
N ASN A 220 -5.94 12.77 -12.67
CA ASN A 220 -6.71 13.29 -13.80
C ASN A 220 -8.13 13.73 -13.41
N CYS A 221 -8.46 13.68 -12.11
CA CYS A 221 -9.78 14.01 -11.59
C CYS A 221 -9.71 15.24 -10.68
N GLN A 222 -10.84 15.90 -10.47
CA GLN A 222 -10.98 16.88 -9.39
C GLN A 222 -11.29 16.15 -8.08
N PRO A 223 -10.39 16.17 -7.08
CA PRO A 223 -10.56 15.38 -5.88
C PRO A 223 -11.45 16.07 -4.85
N PHE A 224 -12.22 15.26 -4.11
CA PHE A 224 -12.94 15.67 -2.91
C PHE A 224 -12.58 14.70 -1.79
N PHE A 225 -12.23 15.23 -0.61
CA PHE A 225 -11.73 14.44 0.51
C PHE A 225 -12.78 14.37 1.63
N ILE A 226 -13.08 13.15 2.08
CA ILE A 226 -13.95 12.90 3.23
C ILE A 226 -13.12 12.17 4.29
N ARG A 227 -12.97 12.77 5.47
CA ARG A 227 -12.25 12.16 6.60
C ARG A 227 -13.25 11.66 7.64
N CYS A 228 -13.28 10.34 7.82
CA CYS A 228 -14.15 9.68 8.79
C CYS A 228 -13.41 9.53 10.13
N ILE A 229 -14.00 10.00 11.23
CA ILE A 229 -13.41 9.91 12.58
C ILE A 229 -14.12 8.83 13.39
N LYS A 230 -13.35 7.89 13.92
CA LYS A 230 -13.83 6.88 14.87
C LYS A 230 -13.88 7.47 16.29
N PRO A 231 -15.07 7.61 16.91
CA PRO A 231 -15.20 8.29 18.19
C PRO A 231 -14.74 7.45 19.39
N ASN A 232 -14.75 6.11 19.28
CA ASN A 232 -14.30 5.19 20.33
C ASN A 232 -14.03 3.77 19.77
N GLU A 233 -13.24 2.98 20.50
CA GLU A 233 -12.95 1.57 20.20
C GLU A 233 -14.08 0.60 20.59
N LEU A 234 -14.99 1.04 21.48
CA LEU A 234 -16.08 0.21 22.02
C LEU A 234 -17.23 0.00 21.02
N LYS A 235 -17.19 0.67 19.86
CA LYS A 235 -18.24 0.65 18.84
C LYS A 235 -19.61 1.08 19.39
N LYS A 236 -19.63 2.02 20.35
CA LYS A 236 -20.86 2.51 20.98
C LYS A 236 -21.19 3.93 20.54
N PRO A 237 -22.47 4.27 20.34
CA PRO A 237 -22.89 5.66 20.15
C PRO A 237 -22.65 6.47 21.44
N HIS A 238 -22.51 7.79 21.32
CA HIS A 238 -22.36 8.75 22.43
C HIS A 238 -21.15 8.54 23.36
N VAL A 239 -20.18 7.69 22.99
CA VAL A 239 -18.90 7.55 23.70
C VAL A 239 -17.81 8.25 22.89
N PHE A 240 -17.09 9.16 23.53
CA PHE A 240 -16.03 9.95 22.88
C PHE A 240 -14.69 9.79 23.60
N ASP A 241 -13.74 9.15 22.92
CA ASP A 241 -12.36 9.09 23.34
C ASP A 241 -11.60 10.28 22.74
N ARG A 242 -11.34 11.30 23.58
CA ARG A 242 -10.64 12.52 23.16
C ARG A 242 -9.25 12.23 22.61
N THR A 243 -8.52 11.30 23.22
CA THR A 243 -7.14 10.99 22.81
C THR A 243 -7.13 10.28 21.46
N LEU A 244 -8.06 9.35 21.23
CA LEU A 244 -8.24 8.69 19.94
C LEU A 244 -8.63 9.68 18.84
N CYS A 245 -9.61 10.55 19.08
CA CYS A 245 -10.05 11.55 18.12
C CYS A 245 -8.95 12.58 17.81
N CYS A 246 -8.25 13.10 18.83
CA CYS A 246 -7.14 14.03 18.61
C CYS A 246 -5.99 13.40 17.82
N ARG A 247 -5.71 12.11 17.99
CA ARG A 247 -4.72 11.41 17.15
C ARG A 247 -5.17 11.36 15.69
N GLN A 248 -6.42 10.96 15.43
CA GLN A 248 -6.95 10.93 14.06
C GLN A 248 -6.92 12.30 13.40
N LEU A 249 -7.27 13.37 14.12
CA LEU A 249 -7.23 14.75 13.60
C LEU A 249 -5.82 15.23 13.23
N ARG A 250 -4.77 14.72 13.88
CA ARG A 250 -3.38 15.06 13.54
C ARG A 250 -2.88 14.34 12.28
N TYR A 251 -3.53 13.24 11.91
CA TYR A 251 -3.15 12.37 10.79
C TYR A 251 -4.21 12.40 9.66
N SER A 252 -5.17 13.32 9.74
CA SER A 252 -6.25 13.53 8.75
C SER A 252 -6.00 14.79 7.94
#